data_AF-A0A0L9UPK4-F1
#
_entry.id   AF-A0A0L9UPK4-F1
#
_cell.length_a   1.000
_cell.length_b   1.000
_cell.length_c   1.000
_cell.angle_alpha   90.00
_cell.angle_beta   90.00
_cell.angle_gamma   90.00
#
_symmetry.space_group_name_H-M   'P 1'
#
loop_
_entity.id
_entity.type
_entity.pdbx_description
1 polymer ?
#
loop_
_entity_poly.entity_id
_entity_poly.type
_entity_poly.pdbx_seq_one_letter_code
_entity_poly.pdbx_strand_id
1 'polypeptide(L)'
;MGVKIIMPTSKDDDFISIEGISIDSVNSASERIQDIIDESVNSRNVDYSHFISIPLAIHPELVKKLINFEHSILGNVSYKDRSTYTDSNEVEGTTDTKGKNAGVAVEHKVNLTEIPLVSYKPKAFQSAASSDLGIDKSIFTRPKTFHLTVLMLKLWNKERIKTATEVLQSISSKVMEALDNRPLSIRLKGLELMKGSLAKARVLYAPVEEIGSEGRLLRACQVIIDAYVEAGLVLERDAKHKLKLHATVMNTRYSQRTTWKRTAYSFDARGIFEQYGSEDWGQYLIHEAHLSQIFSFDENGYYHCCASIPFPGNVQVE
;
A
#
# COMPACT_ATOMS: atom_id res chain seq x y z
N MET A 1 -31.42 -34.79 -5.22
CA MET A 1 -31.87 -34.09 -3.99
C MET A 1 -31.18 -32.74 -3.98
N GLY A 2 -31.93 -31.65 -3.85
CA GLY A 2 -31.36 -30.30 -3.82
C GLY A 2 -30.99 -29.89 -2.40
N VAL A 3 -29.95 -29.08 -2.26
CA VAL A 3 -29.67 -28.31 -1.04
C VAL A 3 -30.20 -26.90 -1.21
N LYS A 4 -30.50 -26.23 -0.10
CA LYS A 4 -30.79 -24.80 -0.05
C LYS A 4 -29.56 -24.09 0.51
N ILE A 5 -28.98 -23.21 -0.31
CA ILE A 5 -27.83 -22.39 0.07
C ILE A 5 -28.37 -21.01 0.44
N ILE A 6 -28.06 -20.55 1.65
CA ILE A 6 -28.47 -19.25 2.18
C ILE A 6 -27.21 -18.39 2.25
N MET A 7 -27.21 -17.34 1.45
CA MET A 7 -26.14 -16.35 1.46
C MET A 7 -26.32 -15.37 2.63
N PRO A 8 -25.21 -14.86 3.20
CA PRO A 8 -25.28 -13.82 4.21
C PRO A 8 -25.98 -12.57 3.65
N THR A 9 -26.82 -11.96 4.48
CA THR A 9 -27.58 -10.76 4.13
C THR A 9 -26.90 -9.47 4.58
N SER A 10 -25.95 -9.56 5.52
CA SER A 10 -25.10 -8.47 5.99
C SER A 10 -23.68 -8.64 5.47
N LYS A 11 -22.96 -7.53 5.35
CA LYS A 11 -21.51 -7.53 5.08
C LYS A 11 -20.67 -8.03 6.25
N ASP A 12 -21.25 -8.09 7.46
CA ASP A 12 -20.55 -8.53 8.67
C ASP A 12 -20.68 -10.05 8.92
N ASP A 13 -21.53 -10.72 8.15
CA ASP A 13 -21.78 -12.15 8.25
C ASP A 13 -20.90 -12.90 7.22
N ASP A 14 -19.95 -13.67 7.74
CA ASP A 14 -18.94 -14.36 6.94
C ASP A 14 -19.33 -15.82 6.63
N PHE A 15 -20.54 -16.25 6.99
CA PHE A 15 -20.98 -17.63 6.88
C PHE A 15 -22.06 -17.83 5.82
N ILE A 16 -21.92 -18.90 5.06
CA ILE A 16 -22.97 -19.43 4.18
C ILE A 16 -23.63 -20.59 4.92
N SER A 17 -24.95 -20.63 4.96
CA SER A 17 -25.68 -21.76 5.54
C SER A 17 -26.17 -22.72 4.45
N ILE A 18 -25.93 -24.02 4.64
CA ILE A 18 -26.34 -25.08 3.72
C ILE A 18 -27.36 -25.96 4.43
N GLU A 19 -28.60 -25.96 3.95
CA GLU A 19 -29.68 -26.81 4.45
C GLU A 19 -29.96 -27.94 3.46
N GLY A 20 -29.99 -29.18 3.92
CA GLY A 20 -30.23 -30.36 3.08
C GLY A 20 -31.00 -31.44 3.83
N ILE A 21 -31.60 -32.37 3.08
CA ILE A 21 -32.40 -33.47 3.65
C ILE A 21 -31.56 -34.67 4.10
N SER A 22 -30.25 -34.66 3.82
CA SER A 22 -29.28 -35.64 4.32
C SER A 22 -27.91 -35.00 4.52
N ILE A 23 -27.11 -35.57 5.42
CA ILE A 23 -25.73 -35.12 5.67
C ILE A 23 -24.86 -35.22 4.41
N ASP A 24 -25.02 -36.27 3.61
CA ASP A 24 -24.28 -36.46 2.36
C ASP A 24 -24.55 -35.33 1.36
N SER A 25 -25.81 -34.86 1.28
CA SER A 25 -26.16 -33.76 0.39
C SER A 25 -25.54 -32.43 0.84
N VAL A 26 -25.47 -32.19 2.15
CA VAL A 26 -24.84 -30.99 2.73
C VAL A 26 -23.33 -31.03 2.53
N ASN A 27 -22.68 -32.17 2.82
CA ASN A 27 -21.23 -32.33 2.63
C ASN A 27 -20.82 -32.16 1.17
N SER A 28 -21.55 -32.80 0.24
CA SER A 28 -21.26 -32.67 -1.19
C SER A 28 -21.44 -31.23 -1.70
N ALA A 29 -22.42 -30.49 -1.17
CA ALA A 29 -22.57 -29.07 -1.50
C ALA A 29 -21.45 -28.21 -0.90
N SER A 30 -21.05 -28.48 0.33
CA SER A 30 -19.93 -27.80 1.00
C SER A 30 -18.62 -27.97 0.23
N GLU A 31 -18.29 -29.21 -0.17
CA GLU A 31 -17.10 -29.51 -0.98
C GLU A 31 -17.11 -28.75 -2.30
N ARG A 32 -18.24 -28.74 -3.03
CA ARG A 32 -18.36 -27.98 -4.28
C ARG A 32 -18.23 -26.47 -4.08
N ILE A 33 -18.74 -25.93 -2.98
CA ILE A 33 -18.56 -24.50 -2.66
C ILE A 33 -17.09 -24.22 -2.38
N GLN A 34 -16.40 -25.11 -1.64
CA GLN A 34 -14.97 -24.97 -1.38
C GLN A 34 -14.16 -24.99 -2.68
N ASP A 35 -14.46 -25.90 -3.62
CA ASP A 35 -13.82 -25.94 -4.94
C ASP A 35 -13.98 -24.61 -5.71
N ILE A 36 -15.19 -24.01 -5.68
CA ILE A 36 -15.47 -22.72 -6.32
C ILE A 36 -14.67 -21.59 -5.68
N ILE A 37 -14.57 -21.58 -4.34
CA ILE A 37 -13.77 -20.58 -3.61
C ILE A 37 -12.30 -20.73 -3.98
N ASP A 38 -11.77 -21.94 -3.97
CA ASP A 38 -10.37 -22.23 -4.27
C ASP A 38 -10.02 -21.87 -5.72
N GLU A 39 -10.89 -22.20 -6.69
CA GLU A 39 -10.74 -21.76 -8.07
C GLU A 39 -10.76 -20.23 -8.19
N SER A 40 -11.72 -19.57 -7.53
CA SER A 40 -11.90 -18.12 -7.59
C SER A 40 -10.71 -17.37 -7.01
N VAL A 41 -10.19 -17.80 -5.87
CA VAL A 41 -9.01 -17.23 -5.22
C VAL A 41 -7.77 -17.42 -6.07
N ASN A 42 -7.59 -18.60 -6.67
CA ASN A 42 -6.44 -18.87 -7.54
C ASN A 42 -6.56 -18.19 -8.90
N SER A 43 -7.75 -17.73 -9.30
CA SER A 43 -7.96 -16.98 -10.53
C SER A 43 -7.34 -15.56 -10.49
N ARG A 44 -7.42 -14.86 -11.64
CA ARG A 44 -7.14 -13.42 -11.76
C ARG A 44 -8.38 -12.55 -11.56
N ASN A 45 -9.53 -13.16 -11.29
CA ASN A 45 -10.83 -12.46 -11.21
C ASN A 45 -11.04 -11.80 -9.84
N VAL A 46 -10.40 -12.32 -8.80
CA VAL A 46 -10.38 -11.73 -7.47
C VAL A 46 -9.10 -10.93 -7.31
N ASP A 47 -9.22 -9.65 -6.96
CA ASP A 47 -8.08 -8.80 -6.66
C ASP A 47 -7.44 -9.15 -5.30
N TYR A 48 -6.24 -8.63 -5.07
CA TYR A 48 -5.64 -8.69 -3.74
C TYR A 48 -6.45 -7.83 -2.77
N SER A 49 -6.49 -8.24 -1.50
CA SER A 49 -7.21 -7.53 -0.44
C SER A 49 -6.28 -6.94 0.62
N HIS A 50 -5.10 -7.53 0.80
CA HIS A 50 -4.12 -7.11 1.80
C HIS A 50 -2.70 -7.16 1.23
N PHE A 51 -1.75 -6.58 1.95
CA PHE A 51 -0.35 -6.63 1.58
C PHE A 51 0.54 -6.43 2.80
N ILE A 52 1.76 -6.97 2.72
CA ILE A 52 2.85 -6.60 3.62
C ILE A 52 3.62 -5.43 3.03
N SER A 53 3.89 -4.41 3.84
CA SER A 53 4.66 -3.25 3.42
C SER A 53 5.58 -2.68 4.48
N ILE A 54 6.50 -1.84 4.05
CA ILE A 54 7.31 -0.96 4.90
C ILE A 54 6.80 0.46 4.68
N PRO A 55 6.19 1.11 5.68
CA PRO A 55 5.67 2.47 5.56
C PRO A 55 6.78 3.50 5.30
N LEU A 56 6.53 4.42 4.37
CA LEU A 56 7.42 5.54 4.08
C LEU A 56 6.74 6.91 4.26
N ALA A 57 5.41 6.94 4.25
CA ALA A 57 4.62 8.14 4.52
C ALA A 57 4.80 8.71 5.94
N ILE A 58 5.45 7.94 6.83
CA ILE A 58 5.84 8.38 8.18
C ILE A 58 6.89 9.50 8.17
N HIS A 59 7.53 9.79 7.03
CA HIS A 59 8.51 10.85 6.89
C HIS A 59 7.90 12.10 6.22
N PRO A 60 7.60 13.18 6.96
CA PRO A 60 6.93 14.36 6.42
C PRO A 60 7.67 15.02 5.25
N GLU A 61 9.00 15.01 5.29
CA GLU A 61 9.84 15.56 4.21
C GLU A 61 9.70 14.77 2.90
N LEU A 62 9.54 13.45 2.96
CA LEU A 62 9.28 12.62 1.79
C LEU A 62 7.90 12.91 1.21
N VAL A 63 6.88 12.98 2.09
CA VAL A 63 5.50 13.32 1.71
C VAL A 63 5.45 14.68 0.99
N LYS A 64 6.17 15.68 1.52
CA LYS A 64 6.28 17.01 0.90
C LYS A 64 6.94 16.96 -0.47
N LYS A 65 8.01 16.17 -0.64
CA LYS A 65 8.64 15.96 -1.95
C LYS A 65 7.68 15.33 -2.97
N LEU A 66 6.89 14.34 -2.56
CA LEU A 66 5.88 13.71 -3.43
C LEU A 66 4.77 14.68 -3.86
N ILE A 67 4.29 15.52 -2.93
CA ILE A 67 3.31 16.58 -3.24
C ILE A 67 3.89 17.58 -4.24
N ASN A 68 5.13 18.01 -4.03
CA ASN A 68 5.80 18.95 -4.94
C ASN A 68 6.04 18.33 -6.33
N PHE A 69 6.39 17.05 -6.40
CA PHE A 69 6.52 16.30 -7.65
C PHE A 69 5.20 16.28 -8.43
N GLU A 70 4.09 15.92 -7.78
CA GLU A 70 2.76 15.93 -8.39
C GLU A 70 2.40 17.32 -8.91
N HIS A 71 2.51 18.34 -8.06
CA HIS A 71 2.17 19.72 -8.40
C HIS A 71 3.01 20.26 -9.57
N SER A 72 4.32 19.99 -9.58
CA SER A 72 5.19 20.44 -10.67
C SER A 72 4.84 19.79 -12.01
N ILE A 73 4.48 18.51 -12.03
CA ILE A 73 4.14 17.80 -13.27
C ILE A 73 2.77 18.24 -13.78
N LEU A 74 1.80 18.47 -12.89
CA LEU A 74 0.48 18.95 -13.27
C LEU A 74 0.45 20.43 -13.69
N GLY A 75 1.58 21.15 -13.60
CA GLY A 75 1.66 22.58 -13.90
C GLY A 75 1.01 23.46 -12.83
N ASN A 76 0.68 22.88 -11.67
CA ASN A 76 0.15 23.60 -10.53
C ASN A 76 1.33 24.16 -9.72
N VAL A 77 1.86 25.32 -10.10
CA VAL A 77 2.88 26.02 -9.29
C VAL A 77 2.25 26.30 -7.92
N SER A 78 2.81 25.74 -6.84
CA SER A 78 2.23 25.90 -5.50
C SER A 78 2.35 27.34 -5.01
N TYR A 79 1.29 27.84 -4.35
CA TYR A 79 1.34 28.60 -3.09
C TYR A 79 -0.10 28.90 -2.64
N LYS A 80 -0.66 28.02 -1.82
CA LYS A 80 -1.44 28.33 -0.60
C LYS A 80 -2.00 27.04 -0.02
N ASP A 81 -1.68 26.85 1.25
CA ASP A 81 -2.31 25.89 2.14
C ASP A 81 -3.83 26.07 2.09
N ARG A 82 -4.52 25.08 1.53
CA ARG A 82 -5.94 24.88 1.78
C ARG A 82 -6.19 23.39 1.85
N SER A 83 -6.15 22.89 3.08
CA SER A 83 -6.68 21.60 3.47
C SER A 83 -8.16 21.50 3.08
N THR A 84 -8.43 21.04 1.86
CA THR A 84 -9.75 20.53 1.48
C THR A 84 -9.54 19.39 0.48
N TYR A 85 -9.08 18.24 0.98
CA TYR A 85 -9.48 16.97 0.39
C TYR A 85 -10.91 16.72 0.88
N THR A 86 -11.90 17.21 0.13
CA THR A 86 -13.28 16.79 0.30
C THR A 86 -13.42 15.41 -0.33
N ASP A 87 -13.51 14.40 0.52
CA ASP A 87 -13.87 13.04 0.14
C ASP A 87 -15.39 13.02 -0.06
N SER A 88 -15.85 13.02 -1.31
CA SER A 88 -17.27 12.88 -1.62
C SER A 88 -17.59 11.41 -1.79
N ASN A 89 -17.85 10.73 -0.68
CA ASN A 89 -18.57 9.46 -0.62
C ASN A 89 -19.28 9.38 0.75
N GLU A 90 -20.31 10.21 0.94
CA GLU A 90 -21.28 9.99 2.01
C GLU A 90 -22.34 9.00 1.52
N VAL A 91 -22.39 7.84 2.17
CA VAL A 91 -23.57 6.97 2.17
C VAL A 91 -24.26 7.22 3.51
N GLU A 92 -25.48 7.72 3.45
CA GLU A 92 -26.31 8.05 4.61
C GLU A 92 -26.54 6.83 5.52
N GLY A 93 -26.41 7.03 6.82
CA GLY A 93 -26.77 6.07 7.85
C GLY A 93 -26.79 6.75 9.23
N THR A 94 -27.96 7.28 9.59
CA THR A 94 -28.27 7.83 10.91
C THR A 94 -28.27 6.75 11.99
N THR A 95 -27.69 7.02 13.16
CA THR A 95 -28.33 6.84 14.48
C THR A 95 -27.46 7.38 15.63
N ASP A 96 -28.13 8.09 16.54
CA ASP A 96 -27.62 8.67 17.78
C ASP A 96 -27.09 7.62 18.78
N THR A 97 -26.09 7.99 19.59
CA THR A 97 -26.18 7.85 21.06
C THR A 97 -25.07 8.64 21.79
N LYS A 98 -25.49 9.37 22.83
CA LYS A 98 -24.66 10.07 23.82
C LYS A 98 -23.99 9.07 24.77
N GLY A 99 -22.73 9.34 25.13
CA GLY A 99 -22.07 8.74 26.29
C GLY A 99 -20.78 9.47 26.66
N LYS A 100 -20.80 10.23 27.76
CA LYS A 100 -19.64 10.89 28.35
C LYS A 100 -18.70 9.85 28.96
N ASN A 101 -17.38 10.04 28.83
CA ASN A 101 -16.46 9.92 29.97
C ASN A 101 -15.11 10.57 29.68
N ALA A 102 -14.61 11.25 30.71
CA ALA A 102 -13.37 12.01 30.74
C ALA A 102 -12.18 11.08 31.04
N GLY A 103 -11.06 11.32 30.34
CA GLY A 103 -9.76 10.72 30.61
C GLY A 103 -8.68 11.62 30.01
N VAL A 104 -7.74 12.03 30.85
CA VAL A 104 -6.73 13.07 30.59
C VAL A 104 -5.78 12.68 29.46
N ALA A 105 -5.75 13.47 28.38
CA ALA A 105 -4.76 13.37 27.31
C ALA A 105 -3.69 14.45 27.47
N VAL A 106 -2.43 14.04 27.49
CA VAL A 106 -1.27 14.94 27.48
C VAL A 106 -1.01 15.36 26.02
N GLU A 107 -1.41 16.59 25.66
CA GLU A 107 -1.09 17.19 24.36
C GLU A 107 0.42 17.49 24.27
N HIS A 108 1.14 16.81 23.37
CA HIS A 108 2.40 17.33 22.84
C HIS A 108 2.11 18.19 21.61
N LYS A 109 2.01 19.51 21.79
CA LYS A 109 1.93 20.48 20.69
C LYS A 109 3.33 20.71 20.13
N VAL A 110 3.64 20.06 19.00
CA VAL A 110 4.83 20.38 18.22
C VAL A 110 4.55 21.65 17.41
N ASN A 111 5.28 22.72 17.70
CA ASN A 111 5.15 23.99 17.00
C ASN A 111 5.85 23.90 15.63
N LEU A 112 5.07 23.84 14.55
CA LEU A 112 5.53 23.69 13.16
C LEU A 112 6.21 24.93 12.57
N THR A 113 6.33 26.05 13.32
CA THR A 113 6.86 27.31 12.79
C THR A 113 8.39 27.42 12.80
N GLU A 114 9.13 26.47 13.38
CA GLU A 114 10.59 26.59 13.59
C GLU A 114 11.44 25.53 12.86
N ILE A 115 10.94 24.96 11.76
CA ILE A 115 11.77 24.10 10.90
C ILE A 115 12.40 24.96 9.79
N PRO A 116 13.74 24.97 9.62
CA PRO A 116 14.40 25.79 8.60
C PRO A 116 13.87 25.48 7.20
N LEU A 117 13.27 26.49 6.56
CA LEU A 117 12.82 26.45 5.17
C LEU A 117 14.03 26.32 4.23
N VAL A 118 14.35 25.11 3.79
CA VAL A 118 15.16 24.92 2.58
C VAL A 118 14.30 25.33 1.38
N SER A 119 14.57 26.52 0.84
CA SER A 119 13.91 27.02 -0.36
C SER A 119 14.44 26.29 -1.60
N TYR A 120 13.64 25.39 -2.15
CA TYR A 120 13.93 24.80 -3.46
C TYR A 120 13.41 25.74 -4.56
N LYS A 121 14.28 26.12 -5.48
CA LYS A 121 13.90 26.88 -6.69
C LYS A 121 12.88 26.08 -7.51
N PRO A 122 11.74 26.66 -7.90
CA PRO A 122 10.80 25.99 -8.80
C PRO A 122 11.49 25.70 -10.15
N LYS A 123 11.50 24.43 -10.57
CA LYS A 123 11.85 24.05 -11.94
C LYS A 123 10.56 24.14 -12.76
N ALA A 124 10.45 25.13 -13.65
CA ALA A 124 9.25 25.35 -14.44
C ALA A 124 9.10 24.27 -15.53
N PHE A 125 7.91 23.68 -15.64
CA PHE A 125 7.54 22.76 -16.72
C PHE A 125 6.86 23.55 -17.84
N GLN A 126 7.36 23.47 -19.08
CA GLN A 126 6.62 23.96 -20.25
C GLN A 126 5.55 22.92 -20.60
N SER A 127 4.29 23.21 -20.28
CA SER A 127 3.20 22.27 -20.48
C SER A 127 2.81 22.15 -21.95
N ALA A 128 3.15 21.02 -22.57
CA ALA A 128 2.19 20.40 -23.48
C ALA A 128 0.97 19.99 -22.64
N ALA A 129 -0.25 20.17 -23.13
CA ALA A 129 -1.46 19.87 -22.38
C ALA A 129 -1.39 18.43 -21.80
N SER A 130 -1.39 18.30 -20.45
CA SER A 130 -1.08 17.04 -19.76
C SER A 130 -2.01 15.88 -20.15
N SER A 131 -3.21 16.21 -20.66
CA SER A 131 -4.18 15.26 -21.20
C SER A 131 -3.65 14.45 -22.39
N ASP A 132 -2.84 15.07 -23.26
CA ASP A 132 -2.31 14.43 -24.47
C ASP A 132 -1.16 13.48 -24.15
N LEU A 133 -0.52 13.67 -22.99
CA LEU A 133 0.55 12.81 -22.46
C LEU A 133 0.01 11.65 -21.61
N GLY A 134 -1.31 11.55 -21.42
CA GLY A 134 -1.92 10.54 -20.55
C GLY A 134 -1.64 10.74 -19.06
N ILE A 135 -1.23 11.94 -18.65
CA ILE A 135 -0.94 12.27 -17.26
C ILE A 135 -2.17 12.93 -16.63
N ASP A 136 -2.71 12.28 -15.61
CA ASP A 136 -3.85 12.74 -14.83
C ASP A 136 -3.52 12.68 -13.33
N LYS A 137 -4.18 13.51 -12.51
CA LYS A 137 -3.95 13.50 -11.05
C LYS A 137 -4.20 12.11 -10.45
N SER A 138 -5.19 11.36 -10.97
CA SER A 138 -5.54 10.04 -10.42
C SER A 138 -4.45 8.98 -10.56
N ILE A 139 -3.47 9.15 -11.46
CA ILE A 139 -2.39 8.16 -11.64
C ILE A 139 -1.21 8.38 -10.69
N PHE A 140 -1.19 9.46 -9.90
CA PHE A 140 -0.17 9.68 -8.87
C PHE A 140 -0.50 8.86 -7.62
N THR A 141 0.55 8.29 -7.00
CA THR A 141 0.40 7.64 -5.71
C THR A 141 0.03 8.68 -4.66
N ARG A 142 -0.99 8.41 -3.83
CA ARG A 142 -1.35 9.32 -2.74
C ARG A 142 -0.16 9.42 -1.77
N PRO A 143 0.37 10.63 -1.49
CA PRO A 143 1.55 10.78 -0.65
C PRO A 143 1.42 10.15 0.75
N LYS A 144 0.21 10.23 1.33
CA LYS A 144 -0.11 9.64 2.63
C LYS A 144 -0.12 8.12 2.65
N THR A 145 -0.10 7.45 1.49
CA THR A 145 -0.12 5.98 1.40
C THR A 145 1.21 5.44 0.86
N PHE A 146 2.27 6.25 0.85
CA PHE A 146 3.56 5.88 0.26
C PHE A 146 4.27 4.80 1.09
N HIS A 147 4.69 3.72 0.44
CA HIS A 147 5.23 2.53 1.08
C HIS A 147 6.09 1.71 0.12
N LEU A 148 6.84 0.74 0.66
CA LEU A 148 7.45 -0.34 -0.11
C LEU A 148 6.64 -1.61 0.07
N THR A 149 6.12 -2.18 -1.01
CA THR A 149 5.40 -3.46 -0.96
C THR A 149 6.38 -4.63 -0.87
N VAL A 150 6.18 -5.50 0.11
CA VAL A 150 6.94 -6.75 0.29
C VAL A 150 6.16 -7.93 -0.30
N LEU A 151 4.85 -8.02 -0.02
CA LEU A 151 4.02 -9.16 -0.41
C LEU A 151 2.58 -8.72 -0.67
N MET A 152 1.93 -9.27 -1.70
CA MET A 152 0.50 -9.05 -1.97
C MET A 152 -0.30 -10.29 -1.56
N LEU A 153 -1.43 -10.10 -0.89
CA LEU A 153 -2.20 -11.17 -0.25
C LEU A 153 -3.68 -11.15 -0.63
N LYS A 154 -4.26 -12.35 -0.78
CA LYS A 154 -5.70 -12.56 -0.86
C LYS A 154 -6.16 -13.15 0.47
N LEU A 155 -6.67 -12.29 1.35
CA LEU A 155 -7.30 -12.68 2.61
C LEU A 155 -8.78 -12.32 2.50
N TRP A 156 -9.63 -13.34 2.34
CA TRP A 156 -11.06 -13.17 2.00
C TRP A 156 -12.00 -13.51 3.16
N ASN A 157 -11.47 -13.90 4.32
CA ASN A 157 -12.22 -14.16 5.54
C ASN A 157 -11.40 -13.77 6.77
N LYS A 158 -12.07 -13.69 7.93
CA LYS A 158 -11.46 -13.29 9.21
C LYS A 158 -10.39 -14.28 9.68
N GLU A 159 -10.56 -15.57 9.40
CA GLU A 159 -9.59 -16.61 9.77
C GLU A 159 -8.25 -16.39 9.08
N ARG A 160 -8.23 -16.12 7.76
CA ARG A 160 -6.99 -15.87 7.03
C ARG A 160 -6.34 -14.55 7.43
N ILE A 161 -7.12 -13.52 7.79
CA ILE A 161 -6.58 -12.27 8.35
C ILE A 161 -5.91 -12.56 9.69
N LYS A 162 -6.58 -13.32 10.56
CA LYS A 162 -6.03 -13.75 11.85
C LYS A 162 -4.73 -14.55 11.68
N THR A 163 -4.72 -15.56 10.82
CA THR A 163 -3.50 -16.34 10.51
C THR A 163 -2.39 -15.45 9.98
N ALA A 164 -2.68 -14.51 9.07
CA ALA A 164 -1.68 -13.57 8.56
C ALA A 164 -1.09 -12.69 9.67
N THR A 165 -1.92 -12.19 10.59
CA THR A 165 -1.48 -11.43 11.76
C THR A 165 -0.58 -12.26 12.67
N GLU A 166 -1.00 -13.48 13.01
CA GLU A 166 -0.23 -14.40 13.87
C GLU A 166 1.12 -14.75 13.24
N VAL A 167 1.16 -15.02 11.93
CA VAL A 167 2.40 -15.28 11.19
C VAL A 167 3.35 -14.09 11.30
N LEU A 168 2.88 -12.86 11.02
CA LEU A 168 3.72 -11.66 11.08
C LEU A 168 4.31 -11.48 12.48
N GLN A 169 3.49 -11.60 13.52
CA GLN A 169 3.94 -11.46 14.90
C GLN A 169 4.97 -12.54 15.28
N SER A 170 4.74 -13.79 14.88
CA SER A 170 5.60 -14.93 15.21
C SER A 170 7.03 -14.81 14.65
N ILE A 171 7.21 -14.08 13.54
CA ILE A 171 8.51 -13.90 12.89
C ILE A 171 9.25 -12.62 13.32
N SER A 172 8.68 -11.81 14.21
CA SER A 172 9.25 -10.53 14.63
C SER A 172 10.73 -10.65 15.05
N SER A 173 11.07 -11.63 15.89
CA SER A 173 12.45 -11.87 16.33
C SER A 173 13.38 -12.30 15.19
N LYS A 174 12.92 -13.15 14.27
CA LYS A 174 13.70 -13.58 13.09
C LYS A 174 13.96 -12.42 12.14
N VAL A 175 13.00 -11.50 12.01
CA VAL A 175 13.15 -10.28 11.20
C VAL A 175 14.17 -9.34 11.86
N MET A 176 14.11 -9.15 13.18
CA MET A 176 15.11 -8.37 13.93
C MET A 176 16.52 -8.94 13.76
N GLU A 177 16.67 -10.26 13.85
CA GLU A 177 17.93 -10.96 13.61
C GLU A 177 18.43 -10.79 12.17
N ALA A 178 17.56 -10.90 11.17
CA ALA A 178 17.91 -10.67 9.76
C ALA A 178 18.39 -9.24 9.48
N LEU A 179 17.98 -8.29 10.32
CA LEU A 179 18.41 -6.88 10.33
C LEU A 179 19.66 -6.65 11.21
N ASP A 180 20.30 -7.72 11.69
CA ASP A 180 21.43 -7.73 12.62
C ASP A 180 21.15 -6.98 13.93
N ASN A 181 19.88 -6.85 14.33
CA ASN A 181 19.44 -6.02 15.46
C ASN A 181 19.95 -4.56 15.40
N ARG A 182 20.25 -4.05 14.20
CA ARG A 182 20.76 -2.70 13.98
C ARG A 182 19.79 -1.89 13.12
N PRO A 183 19.67 -0.58 13.36
CA PRO A 183 18.90 0.32 12.51
C PRO A 183 19.26 0.17 11.02
N LEU A 184 18.26 0.34 10.17
CA LEU A 184 18.39 0.19 8.73
C LEU A 184 17.83 1.42 8.02
N SER A 185 18.65 2.06 7.19
CA SER A 185 18.24 3.18 6.36
C SER A 185 18.24 2.79 4.89
N ILE A 186 17.32 3.37 4.13
CA ILE A 186 17.27 3.27 2.68
C ILE A 186 17.52 4.64 2.05
N ARG A 187 18.01 4.64 0.81
CA ARG A 187 18.03 5.81 -0.08
C ARG A 187 17.06 5.59 -1.22
N LEU A 188 16.31 6.63 -1.55
CA LEU A 188 15.47 6.70 -2.73
C LEU A 188 16.12 7.69 -3.70
N LYS A 189 16.53 7.24 -4.88
CA LYS A 189 17.24 8.10 -5.84
C LYS A 189 16.90 7.78 -7.28
N GLY A 190 16.57 8.81 -8.04
CA GLY A 190 16.18 8.72 -9.45
C GLY A 190 14.79 8.14 -9.64
N LEU A 191 14.52 7.72 -10.87
CA LEU A 191 13.27 7.12 -11.29
C LEU A 191 13.52 5.95 -12.23
N GLU A 192 12.67 4.94 -12.14
CA GLU A 192 12.68 3.79 -13.04
C GLU A 192 11.27 3.37 -13.45
N LEU A 193 11.18 2.65 -14.58
CA LEU A 193 9.95 2.05 -15.05
C LEU A 193 9.88 0.57 -14.67
N MET A 194 8.70 0.09 -14.28
CA MET A 194 8.52 -1.35 -14.01
C MET A 194 8.64 -2.17 -15.30
N LYS A 195 7.97 -1.71 -16.36
CA LYS A 195 7.99 -2.27 -17.72
C LYS A 195 7.68 -1.17 -18.73
N GLY A 196 8.10 -1.36 -19.97
CA GLY A 196 7.78 -0.48 -21.11
C GLY A 196 8.82 0.60 -21.37
N SER A 197 8.49 1.52 -22.28
CA SER A 197 9.34 2.65 -22.70
C SER A 197 8.90 3.95 -22.03
N LEU A 198 9.78 4.95 -21.96
CA LEU A 198 9.44 6.29 -21.45
C LEU A 198 8.18 6.89 -22.09
N ALA A 199 8.02 6.77 -23.42
CA ALA A 199 6.85 7.31 -24.13
C ALA A 199 5.52 6.57 -23.83
N LYS A 200 5.57 5.39 -23.20
CA LYS A 200 4.40 4.53 -22.92
C LYS A 200 4.57 3.84 -21.55
N ALA A 201 4.91 4.62 -20.54
CA ALA A 201 5.08 4.16 -19.17
C ALA A 201 3.74 3.76 -18.54
N ARG A 202 3.75 2.78 -17.63
CA ARG A 202 2.56 2.38 -16.85
C ARG A 202 2.74 2.51 -15.36
N VAL A 203 3.94 2.19 -14.89
CA VAL A 203 4.33 2.28 -13.49
C VAL A 203 5.70 2.94 -13.45
N LEU A 204 5.78 4.03 -12.69
CA LEU A 204 6.98 4.79 -12.39
C LEU A 204 7.23 4.69 -10.89
N TYR A 205 8.47 4.41 -10.50
CA TYR A 205 8.85 4.26 -9.10
C TYR A 205 10.23 4.85 -8.83
N ALA A 206 10.48 5.22 -7.58
CA ALA A 206 11.82 5.50 -7.10
C ALA A 206 12.48 4.17 -6.67
N PRO A 207 13.66 3.82 -7.20
CA PRO A 207 14.38 2.61 -6.79
C PRO A 207 14.88 2.76 -5.35
N VAL A 208 15.06 1.61 -4.69
CA VAL A 208 15.42 1.52 -3.27
C VAL A 208 16.85 1.01 -3.17
N GLU A 209 17.71 1.76 -2.49
CA GLU A 209 19.07 1.37 -2.16
C GLU A 209 19.20 1.21 -0.65
N GLU A 210 19.74 0.09 -0.18
CA GLU A 210 20.09 -0.09 1.24
C GLU A 210 21.38 0.70 1.56
N ILE A 211 21.33 1.54 2.59
CA ILE A 211 22.53 2.22 3.10
C ILE A 211 23.44 1.19 3.77
N GLY A 212 24.71 1.16 3.36
CA GLY A 212 25.70 0.17 3.81
C GLY A 212 25.77 -1.07 2.93
N SER A 213 24.72 -1.34 2.13
CA SER A 213 24.70 -2.41 1.12
C SER A 213 25.03 -3.81 1.66
N GLU A 214 24.61 -4.10 2.91
CA GLU A 214 24.84 -5.39 3.58
C GLU A 214 23.79 -6.45 3.19
N GLY A 215 22.74 -6.05 2.48
CA GLY A 215 21.64 -6.91 2.02
C GLY A 215 20.67 -7.30 3.14
N ARG A 216 20.70 -6.59 4.28
CA ARG A 216 19.86 -6.85 5.45
C ARG A 216 18.37 -6.69 5.13
N LEU A 217 18.03 -5.68 4.35
CA LEU A 217 16.64 -5.41 3.98
C LEU A 217 16.05 -6.58 3.20
N LEU A 218 16.78 -7.07 2.19
CA LEU A 218 16.30 -8.18 1.38
C LEU A 218 16.20 -9.48 2.19
N ARG A 219 17.14 -9.75 3.11
CA ARG A 219 17.04 -10.90 4.02
C ARG A 219 15.80 -10.82 4.92
N ALA A 220 15.55 -9.66 5.53
CA ALA A 220 14.37 -9.44 6.37
C ALA A 220 13.07 -9.62 5.58
N CYS A 221 12.98 -9.06 4.37
CA CYS A 221 11.84 -9.29 3.49
C CYS A 221 11.68 -10.76 3.10
N GLN A 222 12.78 -11.48 2.86
CA GLN A 222 12.74 -12.90 2.53
C GLN A 222 12.21 -13.75 3.69
N VAL A 223 12.62 -13.46 4.93
CA VAL A 223 12.05 -14.10 6.15
C VAL A 223 10.53 -13.93 6.19
N ILE A 224 10.02 -12.73 5.87
CA ILE A 224 8.58 -12.49 5.82
C ILE A 224 7.93 -13.29 4.69
N ILE A 225 8.48 -13.25 3.48
CA ILE A 225 7.93 -13.96 2.32
C ILE A 225 7.87 -15.47 2.60
N ASP A 226 8.95 -16.06 3.10
CA ASP A 226 9.05 -17.50 3.36
C ASP A 226 8.01 -17.95 4.38
N ALA A 227 7.83 -17.21 5.47
CA ALA A 227 6.85 -17.54 6.50
C ALA A 227 5.40 -17.49 5.97
N TYR A 228 5.08 -16.52 5.10
CA TYR A 228 3.75 -16.42 4.49
C TYR A 228 3.52 -17.49 3.41
N VAL A 229 4.57 -17.90 2.69
CA VAL A 229 4.51 -19.03 1.76
C VAL A 229 4.28 -20.33 2.52
N GLU A 230 5.04 -20.57 3.61
CA GLU A 230 4.91 -21.75 4.47
C GLU A 230 3.51 -21.83 5.11
N ALA A 231 2.93 -20.69 5.50
CA ALA A 231 1.58 -20.61 6.03
C ALA A 231 0.46 -20.78 4.97
N GLY A 232 0.79 -20.98 3.69
CA GLY A 232 -0.21 -21.13 2.62
C GLY A 232 -1.00 -19.85 2.33
N LEU A 233 -0.44 -18.68 2.64
CA LEU A 233 -1.08 -17.36 2.44
C LEU A 233 -0.73 -16.73 1.09
N VAL A 234 0.27 -17.26 0.40
CA VAL A 234 0.77 -16.75 -0.90
C VAL A 234 0.35 -17.71 -2.02
N LEU A 235 -0.11 -17.13 -3.13
CA LEU A 235 -0.43 -17.92 -4.32
C LEU A 235 0.84 -18.51 -4.94
N GLU A 236 0.78 -19.74 -5.45
CA GLU A 236 1.95 -20.43 -6.01
C GLU A 236 2.67 -19.62 -7.10
N ARG A 237 1.89 -18.90 -7.93
CA ARG A 237 2.43 -18.00 -8.96
C ARG A 237 3.25 -16.84 -8.38
N ASP A 238 2.84 -16.33 -7.23
CA ASP A 238 3.43 -15.15 -6.59
C ASP A 238 4.66 -15.55 -5.77
N ALA A 239 4.64 -16.75 -5.17
CA ALA A 239 5.77 -17.33 -4.45
C ALA A 239 7.03 -17.53 -5.33
N LYS A 240 6.86 -17.66 -6.65
CA LYS A 240 7.96 -17.82 -7.62
C LYS A 240 8.58 -16.49 -8.06
N HIS A 241 7.98 -15.36 -7.71
CA HIS A 241 8.47 -14.05 -8.13
C HIS A 241 9.57 -13.54 -7.21
N LYS A 242 10.72 -13.19 -7.80
CA LYS A 242 11.79 -12.50 -7.07
C LYS A 242 11.31 -11.13 -6.59
N LEU A 243 11.49 -10.84 -5.30
CA LEU A 243 11.17 -9.54 -4.72
C LEU A 243 11.93 -8.42 -5.44
N LYS A 244 11.19 -7.38 -5.80
CA LYS A 244 11.72 -6.10 -6.28
C LYS A 244 11.10 -4.99 -5.47
N LEU A 245 11.83 -4.49 -4.48
CA LEU A 245 11.40 -3.34 -3.70
C LEU A 245 11.39 -2.09 -4.59
N HIS A 246 10.30 -1.36 -4.56
CA HIS A 246 10.10 -0.15 -5.34
C HIS A 246 9.11 0.77 -4.63
N ALA A 247 9.40 2.07 -4.62
CA ALA A 247 8.49 3.07 -4.07
C ALA A 247 7.69 3.70 -5.23
N THR A 248 6.49 3.19 -5.48
CA THR A 248 5.68 3.59 -6.65
C THR A 248 5.24 5.04 -6.54
N VAL A 249 5.61 5.90 -7.49
CA VAL A 249 5.21 7.32 -7.53
C VAL A 249 4.05 7.58 -8.47
N MET A 250 3.92 6.79 -9.56
CA MET A 250 2.79 6.87 -10.49
C MET A 250 2.41 5.49 -11.02
N ASN A 251 1.11 5.22 -11.16
CA ASN A 251 0.58 3.96 -11.69
C ASN A 251 -0.74 4.18 -12.44
N THR A 252 -0.82 3.76 -13.70
CA THR A 252 -2.04 3.90 -14.51
C THR A 252 -3.21 3.07 -14.02
N ARG A 253 -2.98 2.05 -13.17
CA ARG A 253 -4.06 1.30 -12.51
C ARG A 253 -4.90 2.14 -11.56
N TYR A 254 -4.38 3.26 -11.07
CA TYR A 254 -5.12 4.16 -10.18
C TYR A 254 -6.06 5.10 -10.94
N SER A 255 -6.04 5.07 -12.28
CA SER A 255 -6.84 5.98 -13.08
C SER A 255 -8.33 5.83 -12.79
N GLN A 256 -8.98 6.94 -12.45
CA GLN A 256 -10.42 7.00 -12.15
C GLN A 256 -11.28 7.25 -13.41
N ARG A 257 -10.68 7.26 -14.62
CA ARG A 257 -11.40 7.58 -15.86
C ARG A 257 -12.13 6.35 -16.40
N THR A 258 -13.42 6.26 -16.10
CA THR A 258 -14.35 5.20 -16.57
C THR A 258 -14.55 5.16 -18.10
N THR A 259 -14.07 6.16 -18.85
CA THR A 259 -14.35 6.37 -20.28
C THR A 259 -13.15 6.25 -21.22
N TRP A 260 -11.95 5.89 -20.72
CA TRP A 260 -10.79 5.76 -21.61
C TRP A 260 -10.89 4.48 -22.45
N LYS A 261 -11.16 4.67 -23.75
CA LYS A 261 -10.97 3.66 -24.80
C LYS A 261 -9.61 2.98 -24.59
N ARG A 262 -9.55 1.68 -24.86
CA ARG A 262 -8.45 0.70 -24.66
C ARG A 262 -7.01 1.15 -25.06
N THR A 263 -6.83 2.35 -25.62
CA THR A 263 -5.59 2.91 -26.17
C THR A 263 -4.73 3.69 -25.19
N ALA A 264 -5.14 3.93 -23.95
CA ALA A 264 -4.37 4.77 -23.03
C ALA A 264 -4.18 4.17 -21.62
N TYR A 265 -3.65 2.94 -21.60
CA TYR A 265 -3.11 2.29 -20.40
C TYR A 265 -1.72 2.83 -19.98
N SER A 266 -1.24 3.89 -20.62
CA SER A 266 0.11 4.42 -20.46
C SER A 266 0.13 5.94 -20.49
N PHE A 267 1.19 6.51 -19.93
CA PHE A 267 1.52 7.93 -20.00
C PHE A 267 2.93 8.14 -20.57
N ASP A 268 3.20 9.33 -21.08
CA ASP A 268 4.53 9.73 -21.55
C ASP A 268 5.36 10.30 -20.39
N ALA A 269 6.38 9.55 -19.98
CA ALA A 269 7.26 9.89 -18.88
C ALA A 269 8.53 10.63 -19.33
N ARG A 270 8.73 10.95 -20.62
CA ARG A 270 10.00 11.55 -21.11
C ARG A 270 10.33 12.87 -20.40
N GLY A 271 9.38 13.81 -20.36
CA GLY A 271 9.56 15.08 -19.64
C GLY A 271 9.72 14.89 -18.12
N ILE A 272 9.08 13.87 -17.53
CA ILE A 272 9.25 13.54 -16.11
C ILE A 272 10.71 13.09 -15.85
N PHE A 273 11.26 12.24 -16.71
CA PHE A 273 12.65 11.77 -16.58
C PHE A 273 13.67 12.88 -16.83
N GLU A 274 13.42 13.79 -17.77
CA GLU A 274 14.29 14.96 -17.99
C GLU A 274 14.42 15.81 -16.71
N GLN A 275 13.34 15.97 -15.95
CA GLN A 275 13.32 16.80 -14.75
C GLN A 275 13.71 16.06 -13.46
N TYR A 276 13.22 14.82 -13.30
CA TYR A 276 13.27 14.05 -12.05
C TYR A 276 13.99 12.70 -12.17
N GLY A 277 14.49 12.33 -13.35
CA GLY A 277 15.12 11.02 -13.57
C GLY A 277 16.32 10.72 -12.67
N SER A 278 16.98 11.76 -12.15
CA SER A 278 18.11 11.68 -11.21
C SER A 278 17.81 12.28 -9.83
N GLU A 279 16.54 12.56 -9.52
CA GLU A 279 16.12 13.24 -8.28
C GLU A 279 16.58 12.48 -7.03
N ASP A 280 17.17 13.19 -6.06
CA ASP A 280 17.47 12.60 -4.76
C ASP A 280 16.27 12.78 -3.83
N TRP A 281 15.46 11.73 -3.73
CA TRP A 281 14.30 11.71 -2.88
C TRP A 281 14.70 11.69 -1.40
N GLY A 282 15.89 11.23 -1.06
CA GLY A 282 16.46 11.32 0.28
C GLY A 282 16.81 9.98 0.91
N GLN A 283 17.20 10.04 2.18
CA GLN A 283 17.55 8.89 3.00
C GLN A 283 16.61 8.79 4.19
N TYR A 284 16.13 7.59 4.47
CA TYR A 284 15.05 7.35 5.41
C TYR A 284 15.33 6.12 6.26
N LEU A 285 15.21 6.25 7.58
CA LEU A 285 15.22 5.14 8.50
C LEU A 285 13.90 4.38 8.40
N ILE A 286 13.92 3.06 8.24
CA ILE A 286 12.70 2.25 8.22
C ILE A 286 12.43 1.66 9.61
N HIS A 287 11.17 1.73 10.05
CA HIS A 287 10.82 1.51 11.46
C HIS A 287 10.05 0.21 11.72
N GLU A 288 9.32 -0.30 10.74
CA GLU A 288 8.42 -1.43 10.93
C GLU A 288 7.94 -2.02 9.59
N ALA A 289 7.39 -3.23 9.66
CA ALA A 289 6.59 -3.83 8.61
C ALA A 289 5.12 -3.91 9.03
N HIS A 290 4.21 -3.62 8.11
CA HIS A 290 2.76 -3.63 8.31
C HIS A 290 2.11 -4.73 7.48
N LEU A 291 1.13 -5.42 8.06
CA LEU A 291 0.03 -6.06 7.34
C LEU A 291 -1.10 -5.06 7.20
N SER A 292 -1.39 -4.64 5.96
CA SER A 292 -2.38 -3.60 5.68
C SER A 292 -3.50 -4.10 4.77
N GLN A 293 -4.69 -3.57 4.98
CA GLN A 293 -5.85 -3.81 4.11
C GLN A 293 -5.90 -2.76 2.98
N ILE A 294 -6.11 -3.22 1.76
CA ILE A 294 -6.24 -2.36 0.58
C ILE A 294 -7.60 -1.65 0.63
N PHE A 295 -7.61 -0.35 0.30
CA PHE A 295 -8.79 0.52 0.27
C PHE A 295 -9.49 0.77 1.62
N SER A 296 -8.93 0.28 2.72
CA SER A 296 -9.31 0.67 4.08
C SER A 296 -8.23 1.61 4.63
N PHE A 297 -8.62 2.70 5.29
CA PHE A 297 -7.69 3.75 5.73
C PHE A 297 -7.93 4.11 7.20
N ASP A 298 -6.87 4.54 7.88
CA ASP A 298 -6.93 5.08 9.25
C ASP A 298 -7.29 6.58 9.26
N GLU A 299 -7.38 7.16 10.46
CA GLU A 299 -7.67 8.58 10.67
C GLU A 299 -6.63 9.53 10.05
N ASN A 300 -5.39 9.05 9.85
CA ASN A 300 -4.31 9.81 9.24
C ASN A 300 -4.33 9.72 7.70
N GLY A 301 -5.12 8.80 7.15
CA GLY A 301 -5.22 8.49 5.73
C GLY A 301 -4.15 7.52 5.22
N TYR A 302 -3.44 6.82 6.11
CA TYR A 302 -2.63 5.65 5.75
C TYR A 302 -3.53 4.42 5.64
N TYR A 303 -3.03 3.33 5.05
CA TYR A 303 -3.80 2.09 4.99
C TYR A 303 -4.11 1.55 6.39
N HIS A 304 -5.31 0.99 6.57
CA HIS A 304 -5.68 0.33 7.82
C HIS A 304 -4.69 -0.81 8.12
N CYS A 305 -4.02 -0.70 9.26
CA CYS A 305 -3.02 -1.65 9.73
C CYS A 305 -3.70 -2.74 10.57
N CYS A 306 -3.69 -3.98 10.06
CA CYS A 306 -4.20 -5.14 10.79
C CYS A 306 -3.22 -5.61 11.86
N ALA A 307 -1.91 -5.50 11.58
CA ALA A 307 -0.82 -5.85 12.48
C ALA A 307 0.49 -5.21 12.01
N SER A 308 1.41 -4.96 12.93
CA SER A 308 2.78 -4.56 12.60
C SER A 308 3.82 -5.29 13.46
N ILE A 309 5.06 -5.30 12.96
CA ILE A 309 6.25 -5.70 13.73
C ILE A 309 7.33 -4.63 13.63
N PRO A 310 8.03 -4.33 14.73
CA PRO A 310 9.07 -3.31 14.72
C PRO A 310 10.32 -3.80 14.00
N PHE A 311 11.06 -2.86 13.42
CA PHE A 311 12.46 -3.02 13.05
C PHE A 311 13.35 -2.41 14.15
N PRO A 312 14.67 -2.69 14.16
CA PRO A 312 15.55 -2.12 15.16
C PRO A 312 15.53 -0.58 15.11
N GLY A 313 15.11 0.05 16.20
CA GLY A 313 15.15 1.50 16.37
C GLY A 313 16.51 1.97 16.86
N ASN A 314 16.78 3.28 16.74
CA ASN A 314 17.80 3.91 17.55
C ASN A 314 17.34 3.83 19.00
N VAL A 315 18.01 3.01 19.81
CA VAL A 315 17.90 3.15 21.26
C VAL A 315 18.53 4.52 21.58
N GLN A 316 17.71 5.56 21.71
CA GLN A 316 18.11 6.69 22.52
C GLN A 316 18.21 6.12 23.94
N VAL A 317 19.43 5.80 24.35
CA VAL A 317 19.75 5.69 25.77
C VAL A 317 19.46 7.08 26.33
N GLU A 318 18.48 7.14 27.23
CA GLU A 318 18.08 8.36 27.96
C GLU A 318 19.28 9.15 28.50
#